data_AF-A0A2E7F8Q6-F1
#
_entry.id   AF-A0A2E7F8Q6-F1
#
_cell.length_a   1.000
_cell.length_b   1.000
_cell.length_c   1.000
_cell.angle_alpha   90.00
_cell.angle_beta   90.00
_cell.angle_gamma   90.00
#
_symmetry.space_group_name_H-M   'P 1'
#
loop_
_entity.id
_entity.type
_entity.pdbx_description
1 polymer ?
#
loop_
_entity_poly.entity_id
_entity_poly.type
_entity_poly.pdbx_seq_one_letter_code
_entity_poly.pdbx_strand_id
1 'polypeptide(L)'
;MLKYLIAFFLILAGNTAFQPVAAQNKNTQIRMPCGSGIVNYEHQSQYLVTNISAKSSFVRQVNIDPKSLQSGQLSLTFIGHSTFLIQSPENIRVITDYNDYFRADVQPDIVTMDVEGGSHSTNLISPNISFVLRGWTEALTLQRHDVTLKDVRVYNLPTNITDFGAGFSNFSSVFIIQSQGLCIAHMGHLRHILDQQQLTDIGRIDVLLIPIDRLVTQSYDELIHNIKGINPRLIIPMHFDGMPTAKTFLRDISTVYTVKRFGTHTMMLSRSTLPIKTEVLLLPPQRPGSKLEPRL
;
A
#
# COMPACT_ATOMS: atom_id res chain seq x y z
N MET A 1 -67.46 -25.51 59.07
CA MET A 1 -67.95 -26.50 58.10
C MET A 1 -67.40 -26.05 56.75
N LEU A 2 -66.53 -26.76 56.03
CA LEU A 2 -66.63 -28.13 55.53
C LEU A 2 -65.21 -28.63 55.21
N LYS A 3 -64.91 -29.87 55.61
CA LYS A 3 -63.71 -30.64 55.29
C LYS A 3 -63.74 -31.06 53.82
N TYR A 4 -62.59 -31.26 53.16
CA TYR A 4 -62.18 -32.56 52.59
C TYR A 4 -60.78 -32.47 51.93
N LEU A 5 -59.98 -33.48 52.28
CA LEU A 5 -58.68 -33.85 51.73
C LEU A 5 -58.74 -34.08 50.21
N ILE A 6 -57.60 -33.91 49.52
CA ILE A 6 -56.94 -34.98 48.76
C ILE A 6 -55.46 -34.59 48.59
N ALA A 7 -54.58 -35.48 49.05
CA ALA A 7 -53.15 -35.47 48.77
C ALA A 7 -52.91 -36.20 47.44
N PHE A 8 -52.04 -35.66 46.59
CA PHE A 8 -51.37 -36.44 45.55
C PHE A 8 -49.89 -36.04 45.51
N PHE A 9 -49.05 -37.00 45.84
CA PHE A 9 -47.61 -36.99 45.64
C PHE A 9 -47.33 -37.15 44.14
N LEU A 10 -46.53 -36.26 43.55
CA LEU A 10 -45.83 -36.53 42.31
C LEU A 10 -44.42 -35.97 42.42
N ILE A 11 -43.48 -36.92 42.58
CA ILE A 11 -42.05 -36.73 42.47
C ILE A 11 -41.74 -36.57 40.98
N LEU A 12 -41.21 -35.42 40.57
CA LEU A 12 -40.40 -35.33 39.34
C LEU A 12 -39.03 -34.77 39.68
N ALA A 13 -38.03 -35.59 39.40
CA ALA A 13 -36.63 -35.29 39.49
C ALA A 13 -36.18 -34.40 38.32
N GLY A 14 -35.14 -33.59 38.59
CA GLY A 14 -34.06 -33.38 37.64
C GLY A 14 -34.10 -32.09 36.81
N ASN A 15 -32.95 -31.42 36.83
CA ASN A 15 -32.44 -30.44 35.87
C ASN A 15 -32.77 -28.96 36.12
N THR A 16 -32.14 -28.38 37.14
CA THR A 16 -31.73 -26.96 37.04
C THR A 16 -30.44 -26.90 36.26
N ALA A 17 -30.56 -26.52 34.99
CA ALA A 17 -29.47 -26.21 34.10
C ALA A 17 -28.52 -25.17 34.72
N PHE A 18 -27.22 -25.45 34.67
CA PHE A 18 -26.19 -24.44 34.80
C PHE A 18 -26.44 -23.35 33.74
N GLN A 19 -26.70 -22.12 34.17
CA GLN A 19 -26.57 -20.96 33.29
C GLN A 19 -25.08 -20.68 33.09
N PRO A 20 -24.57 -20.56 31.85
CA PRO A 20 -23.25 -20.02 31.65
C PRO A 20 -23.30 -18.51 31.92
N VAL A 21 -22.47 -18.06 32.86
CA VAL A 21 -22.18 -16.64 33.09
C VAL A 21 -21.61 -16.08 31.80
N ALA A 22 -22.36 -15.19 31.15
CA ALA A 22 -21.88 -14.46 29.98
C ALA A 22 -20.76 -13.51 30.41
N ALA A 23 -19.50 -13.91 30.16
CA ALA A 23 -18.36 -13.02 30.27
C ALA A 23 -18.46 -11.94 29.18
N GLN A 24 -18.77 -10.70 29.58
CA GLN A 24 -18.69 -9.53 28.71
C GLN A 24 -17.22 -9.28 28.34
N ASN A 25 -16.84 -9.70 27.12
CA ASN A 25 -15.50 -9.43 26.60
C ASN A 25 -15.48 -8.05 25.94
N LYS A 26 -14.59 -7.18 26.45
CA LYS A 26 -14.45 -5.77 26.08
C LYS A 26 -13.94 -5.62 24.65
N ASN A 27 -14.75 -4.88 23.88
CA ASN A 27 -14.58 -4.29 22.56
C ASN A 27 -13.17 -4.33 21.94
N THR A 28 -13.07 -5.15 20.91
CA THR A 28 -11.87 -5.45 20.14
C THR A 28 -12.26 -4.93 18.71
N GLN A 29 -11.55 -3.90 18.19
CA GLN A 29 -11.35 -3.39 16.78
C GLN A 29 -11.84 -4.21 15.55
N ILE A 30 -11.87 -3.79 14.28
CA ILE A 30 -11.72 -4.72 13.10
C ILE A 30 -10.70 -4.11 12.11
N ARG A 31 -9.83 -4.92 11.45
CA ARG A 31 -8.65 -4.52 10.64
C ARG A 31 -9.04 -4.80 9.19
N MET A 32 -9.17 -3.76 8.35
CA MET A 32 -9.48 -3.98 6.93
C MET A 32 -8.28 -4.59 6.17
N PRO A 33 -8.46 -5.31 5.07
CA PRO A 33 -7.37 -5.62 4.13
C PRO A 33 -6.98 -4.37 3.33
N CYS A 34 -5.87 -4.43 2.57
CA CYS A 34 -5.46 -3.33 1.68
C CYS A 34 -6.46 -3.11 0.54
N GLY A 35 -7.29 -4.10 0.25
CA GLY A 35 -8.24 -4.18 -0.86
C GLY A 35 -8.35 -5.66 -1.25
N SER A 36 -9.40 -6.05 -1.95
CA SER A 36 -9.52 -7.43 -2.45
C SER A 36 -8.68 -7.68 -3.70
N GLY A 37 -8.21 -6.63 -4.39
CA GLY A 37 -7.80 -6.77 -5.79
C GLY A 37 -9.00 -7.12 -6.68
N ILE A 38 -8.82 -7.12 -8.00
CA ILE A 38 -9.93 -7.32 -8.96
C ILE A 38 -10.14 -8.82 -9.28
N VAL A 39 -9.85 -9.69 -8.30
CA VAL A 39 -10.12 -11.13 -8.42
C VAL A 39 -11.51 -11.39 -7.85
N ASN A 40 -12.38 -11.95 -8.70
CA ASN A 40 -13.84 -12.16 -8.54
C ASN A 40 -14.37 -12.28 -7.09
N TYR A 41 -15.40 -11.49 -6.81
CA TYR A 41 -16.12 -11.41 -5.55
C TYR A 41 -17.14 -12.57 -5.42
N GLU A 42 -16.78 -13.66 -4.72
CA GLU A 42 -17.76 -14.60 -4.16
C GLU A 42 -17.29 -15.11 -2.79
N HIS A 43 -17.43 -14.31 -1.72
CA HIS A 43 -17.79 -14.83 -0.40
C HIS A 43 -18.14 -13.71 0.60
N GLN A 44 -19.35 -13.73 1.15
CA GLN A 44 -19.68 -13.05 2.40
C GLN A 44 -18.99 -13.77 3.56
N SER A 45 -18.21 -13.06 4.37
CA SER A 45 -17.81 -13.60 5.68
C SER A 45 -17.66 -12.50 6.71
N GLN A 46 -18.32 -12.74 7.84
CA GLN A 46 -18.31 -11.96 9.08
C GLN A 46 -16.94 -12.04 9.79
N TYR A 47 -16.77 -11.34 10.91
CA TYR A 47 -15.76 -11.53 12.00
C TYR A 47 -14.70 -10.44 12.29
N LEU A 48 -14.23 -10.47 13.55
CA LEU A 48 -13.82 -9.41 14.51
C LEU A 48 -12.28 -9.19 14.68
N VAL A 49 -11.79 -8.03 15.19
CA VAL A 49 -10.36 -7.72 15.52
C VAL A 49 -10.18 -6.91 16.83
N THR A 50 -9.07 -6.17 17.13
CA THR A 50 -8.74 -5.22 18.25
C THR A 50 -8.06 -3.89 17.80
N ASN A 51 -8.14 -2.81 18.59
CA ASN A 51 -7.34 -1.56 18.48
C ASN A 51 -6.38 -1.35 19.66
N ILE A 52 -5.23 -0.70 19.43
CA ILE A 52 -4.27 -0.20 20.43
C ILE A 52 -4.00 1.28 20.15
N SER A 53 -3.97 2.10 21.20
CA SER A 53 -3.61 3.52 21.19
C SER A 53 -2.13 3.70 21.53
N ALA A 54 -1.35 4.32 20.63
CA ALA A 54 0.01 4.77 20.91
C ALA A 54 0.17 6.24 20.54
N LYS A 55 0.74 7.03 21.46
CA LYS A 55 1.16 8.41 21.21
C LYS A 55 2.35 8.38 20.23
N SER A 56 2.18 9.00 19.07
CA SER A 56 3.19 9.08 18.02
C SER A 56 4.11 10.28 18.26
N SER A 57 5.40 10.01 18.49
CA SER A 57 6.45 10.96 18.15
C SER A 57 7.69 10.23 17.65
N PHE A 58 8.28 10.83 16.62
CA PHE A 58 9.56 10.56 15.97
C PHE A 58 9.71 9.28 15.13
N VAL A 59 9.63 9.49 13.81
CA VAL A 59 10.42 8.75 12.82
C VAL A 59 11.89 8.88 13.24
N ARG A 60 12.45 7.82 13.85
CA ARG A 60 13.83 7.81 14.30
C ARG A 60 14.73 7.49 13.11
N GLN A 61 15.69 8.37 12.81
CA GLN A 61 16.80 8.01 11.93
C GLN A 61 17.63 6.93 12.63
N VAL A 62 17.76 5.77 12.01
CA VAL A 62 18.66 4.71 12.45
C VAL A 62 19.53 4.36 11.24
N ASN A 63 20.81 4.04 11.43
CA ASN A 63 21.60 3.38 10.40
C ASN A 63 21.09 1.94 10.30
N ILE A 64 20.33 1.61 9.25
CA ILE A 64 19.54 0.37 9.22
C ILE A 64 20.23 -0.67 8.35
N ASP A 65 20.62 -1.78 8.97
CA ASP A 65 20.85 -3.03 8.26
C ASP A 65 19.46 -3.63 7.92
N PRO A 66 19.11 -3.82 6.64
CA PRO A 66 17.86 -4.47 6.25
C PRO A 66 17.63 -5.86 6.88
N LYS A 67 18.70 -6.54 7.35
CA LYS A 67 18.60 -7.82 8.08
C LYS A 67 18.06 -7.70 9.51
N SER A 68 17.80 -6.48 10.00
CA SER A 68 17.30 -6.22 11.37
C SER A 68 15.80 -5.92 11.47
N LEU A 69 15.04 -6.11 10.39
CA LEU A 69 13.60 -5.83 10.36
C LEU A 69 12.84 -6.66 11.40
N GLN A 70 12.17 -5.95 12.31
CA GLN A 70 11.29 -6.59 13.30
C GLN A 70 9.93 -6.92 12.67
N SER A 71 9.24 -7.92 13.25
CA SER A 71 7.85 -8.21 12.89
C SER A 71 6.98 -6.93 13.00
N GLY A 72 6.15 -6.68 11.99
CA GLY A 72 5.32 -5.47 11.90
C GLY A 72 6.00 -4.28 11.22
N GLN A 73 7.22 -4.42 10.72
CA GLN A 73 7.95 -3.34 10.03
C GLN A 73 8.24 -3.68 8.57
N LEU A 74 8.30 -2.66 7.72
CA LEU A 74 8.84 -2.73 6.36
C LEU A 74 9.96 -1.71 6.20
N SER A 75 11.01 -2.06 5.47
CA SER A 75 11.95 -1.07 4.95
C SER A 75 11.39 -0.47 3.67
N LEU A 76 11.41 0.85 3.56
CA LEU A 76 11.18 1.57 2.31
C LEU A 76 12.42 2.39 1.98
N THR A 77 13.01 2.11 0.82
CA THR A 77 14.16 2.83 0.29
C THR A 77 13.79 3.50 -1.02
N PHE A 78 13.94 4.83 -1.08
CA PHE A 78 13.76 5.59 -2.31
C PHE A 78 15.05 5.54 -3.14
N ILE A 79 15.05 4.74 -4.20
CA ILE A 79 16.22 4.58 -5.08
C ILE A 79 16.38 5.83 -5.93
N GLY A 80 15.32 6.26 -6.59
CA GLY A 80 15.29 7.49 -7.39
C GLY A 80 14.15 7.46 -8.42
N HIS A 81 13.79 8.63 -8.94
CA HIS A 81 12.65 8.84 -9.83
C HIS A 81 11.36 8.24 -9.27
N SER A 82 10.91 7.08 -9.76
CA SER A 82 9.76 6.33 -9.26
C SER A 82 10.12 4.95 -8.70
N THR A 83 11.42 4.62 -8.60
CA THR A 83 11.88 3.32 -8.10
C THR A 83 12.04 3.33 -6.58
N PHE A 84 11.33 2.42 -5.94
CA PHE A 84 11.46 2.11 -4.51
C PHE A 84 11.81 0.64 -4.31
N LEU A 85 12.70 0.38 -3.36
CA LEU A 85 12.92 -0.95 -2.78
C LEU A 85 12.11 -1.05 -1.48
N ILE A 86 11.20 -2.01 -1.44
CA ILE A 86 10.41 -2.36 -0.25
C ILE A 86 10.88 -3.73 0.22
N GLN A 87 11.26 -3.85 1.49
CA GLN A 87 11.71 -5.11 2.07
C GLN A 87 10.87 -5.51 3.28
N SER A 88 10.41 -6.76 3.30
CA SER A 88 9.66 -7.36 4.41
C SER A 88 10.55 -8.08 5.43
N PRO A 89 10.04 -8.41 6.63
CA PRO A 89 10.77 -9.18 7.63
C PRO A 89 11.15 -10.60 7.20
N GLU A 90 10.39 -11.24 6.29
CA GLU A 90 10.80 -12.52 5.69
C GLU A 90 11.80 -12.37 4.53
N ASN A 91 12.42 -11.19 4.44
CA ASN A 91 13.44 -10.82 3.47
C ASN A 91 12.95 -10.90 2.01
N ILE A 92 11.65 -10.68 1.77
CA ILE A 92 11.11 -10.48 0.43
C ILE A 92 11.36 -9.04 0.01
N ARG A 93 11.93 -8.86 -1.18
CA ARG A 93 12.26 -7.56 -1.77
C ARG A 93 11.39 -7.30 -2.99
N VAL A 94 10.59 -6.23 -2.91
CA VAL A 94 9.82 -5.70 -4.03
C VAL A 94 10.52 -4.46 -4.56
N ILE A 95 10.80 -4.42 -5.87
CA ILE A 95 11.27 -3.20 -6.53
C ILE A 95 10.18 -2.68 -7.47
N THR A 96 9.78 -1.43 -7.27
CA THR A 96 8.82 -0.74 -8.14
C THR A 96 9.51 -0.08 -9.33
N ASP A 97 8.79 0.03 -10.44
CA ASP A 97 9.26 0.58 -11.72
C ASP A 97 10.66 0.08 -12.07
N TYR A 98 10.83 -1.25 -12.14
CA TYR A 98 12.14 -1.88 -12.33
C TYR A 98 12.72 -1.56 -13.72
N ASN A 99 13.77 -0.74 -13.76
CA ASN A 99 14.34 -0.17 -14.99
C ASN A 99 15.88 -0.10 -14.98
N ASP A 100 16.49 0.23 -16.12
CA ASP A 100 17.96 0.24 -16.31
C ASP A 100 18.68 1.51 -15.83
N TYR A 101 17.95 2.53 -15.37
CA TYR A 101 18.52 3.82 -14.92
C TYR A 101 18.62 3.90 -13.39
N PHE A 102 17.58 3.44 -12.69
CA PHE A 102 17.45 3.47 -11.22
C PHE A 102 17.43 2.04 -10.67
N ARG A 103 18.60 1.40 -10.63
CA ARG A 103 18.73 0.04 -10.07
C ARG A 103 19.09 0.08 -8.59
N ALA A 104 18.44 -0.75 -7.77
CA ALA A 104 18.96 -1.07 -6.44
C ALA A 104 20.10 -2.10 -6.57
N ASP A 105 21.11 -2.04 -5.70
CA ASP A 105 22.24 -2.99 -5.71
C ASP A 105 21.90 -4.31 -4.99
N VAL A 106 20.68 -4.81 -5.21
CA VAL A 106 20.17 -6.06 -4.64
C VAL A 106 19.30 -6.77 -5.67
N GLN A 107 19.35 -8.11 -5.67
CA GLN A 107 18.45 -8.94 -6.46
C GLN A 107 17.01 -8.84 -5.91
N PRO A 108 16.00 -8.35 -6.65
CA PRO A 108 14.62 -8.39 -6.18
C PRO A 108 14.02 -9.79 -6.27
N ASP A 109 12.98 -10.03 -5.47
CA ASP A 109 12.15 -11.25 -5.51
C ASP A 109 10.88 -10.99 -6.33
N ILE A 110 10.31 -9.78 -6.22
CA ILE A 110 9.19 -9.28 -7.01
C ILE A 110 9.59 -7.96 -7.66
N VAL A 111 9.25 -7.77 -8.93
CA VAL A 111 9.36 -6.47 -9.60
C VAL A 111 8.02 -6.05 -10.17
N THR A 112 7.73 -4.76 -10.08
CA THR A 112 6.63 -4.13 -10.82
C THR A 112 7.20 -3.19 -11.87
N MET A 113 6.50 -3.06 -12.99
CA MET A 113 6.78 -2.08 -14.03
C MET A 113 5.44 -1.51 -14.45
N ASP A 114 5.15 -0.25 -14.13
CA ASP A 114 3.84 0.36 -14.32
C ASP A 114 3.50 0.57 -15.81
N VAL A 115 4.44 1.08 -16.60
CA VAL A 115 4.29 1.38 -18.03
C VAL A 115 5.50 0.88 -18.83
N GLU A 116 5.29 0.65 -20.12
CA GLU A 116 6.36 0.29 -21.04
C GLU A 116 7.26 1.48 -21.38
N GLY A 117 8.58 1.25 -21.35
CA GLY A 117 9.61 2.19 -21.76
C GLY A 117 10.24 3.04 -20.64
N GLY A 118 11.25 3.81 -21.05
CA GLY A 118 11.90 4.84 -20.23
C GLY A 118 12.50 4.34 -18.92
N SER A 119 12.43 5.19 -17.90
CA SER A 119 12.89 4.94 -16.53
C SER A 119 11.90 4.10 -15.70
N HIS A 120 11.07 3.29 -16.34
CA HIS A 120 9.95 2.58 -15.68
C HIS A 120 9.91 1.07 -15.94
N SER A 121 10.65 0.62 -16.94
CA SER A 121 10.71 -0.79 -17.29
C SER A 121 12.06 -1.19 -17.86
N THR A 122 12.24 -2.49 -18.02
CA THR A 122 13.37 -3.09 -18.73
C THR A 122 12.95 -4.41 -19.36
N ASN A 123 13.66 -4.81 -20.41
CA ASN A 123 13.58 -6.16 -20.95
C ASN A 123 14.71 -7.07 -20.43
N LEU A 124 15.66 -6.52 -19.67
CA LEU A 124 16.74 -7.25 -19.02
C LEU A 124 16.26 -7.77 -17.66
N ILE A 125 15.58 -8.92 -17.69
CA ILE A 125 15.01 -9.55 -16.50
C ILE A 125 15.93 -10.67 -16.02
N SER A 126 16.40 -10.57 -14.77
CA SER A 126 17.13 -11.65 -14.11
C SER A 126 16.24 -12.88 -13.96
N PRO A 127 16.72 -14.09 -14.30
CA PRO A 127 15.93 -15.34 -14.18
C PRO A 127 15.64 -15.71 -12.72
N ASN A 128 16.31 -15.06 -11.75
CA ASN A 128 16.12 -15.31 -10.31
C ASN A 128 14.97 -14.48 -9.70
N ILE A 129 14.30 -13.64 -10.50
CA ILE A 129 13.13 -12.89 -10.04
C ILE A 129 11.92 -13.83 -10.06
N SER A 130 11.23 -13.97 -8.92
CA SER A 130 10.08 -14.88 -8.81
C SER A 130 8.85 -14.36 -9.54
N PHE A 131 8.60 -13.04 -9.46
CA PHE A 131 7.43 -12.42 -10.09
C PHE A 131 7.81 -11.11 -10.80
N VAL A 132 7.43 -11.04 -12.08
CA VAL A 132 7.65 -9.87 -12.95
C VAL A 132 6.29 -9.35 -13.39
N LEU A 133 5.85 -8.24 -12.79
CA LEU A 133 4.49 -7.73 -12.96
C LEU A 133 4.50 -6.51 -13.89
N ARG A 134 4.14 -6.71 -15.16
CA ARG A 134 4.02 -5.65 -16.17
C ARG A 134 2.62 -5.06 -16.17
N GLY A 135 2.51 -3.74 -16.06
CA GLY A 135 1.24 -3.01 -16.12
C GLY A 135 0.66 -2.88 -17.53
N TRP A 136 1.41 -3.30 -18.55
CA TRP A 136 1.00 -3.31 -19.96
C TRP A 136 1.10 -4.70 -20.55
N THR A 137 0.54 -4.83 -21.75
CA THR A 137 0.66 -6.03 -22.58
C THR A 137 0.70 -5.66 -24.05
N GLU A 138 1.30 -6.53 -24.84
CA GLU A 138 1.23 -6.48 -26.30
C GLU A 138 -0.18 -6.84 -26.82
N ALA A 139 -0.96 -7.60 -26.04
CA ALA A 139 -2.22 -8.18 -26.47
C ALA A 139 -3.47 -7.26 -26.34
N LEU A 140 -3.32 -5.93 -26.30
CA LEU A 140 -4.42 -4.96 -26.09
C LEU A 140 -5.43 -5.33 -24.97
N THR A 141 -4.98 -6.00 -23.92
CA THR A 141 -5.81 -6.46 -22.79
C THR A 141 -5.35 -5.83 -21.47
N LEU A 142 -6.29 -5.58 -20.56
CA LEU A 142 -5.93 -5.09 -19.22
C LEU A 142 -5.16 -6.17 -18.46
N GLN A 143 -3.92 -5.86 -18.07
CA GLN A 143 -3.12 -6.78 -17.26
C GLN A 143 -3.55 -6.74 -15.81
N ARG A 144 -3.90 -7.88 -15.25
CA ARG A 144 -4.28 -8.04 -13.85
C ARG A 144 -3.28 -8.96 -13.15
N HIS A 145 -2.78 -8.49 -12.03
CA HIS A 145 -1.83 -9.19 -11.18
C HIS A 145 -2.40 -9.28 -9.77
N ASP A 146 -2.24 -10.45 -9.17
CA ASP A 146 -2.46 -10.67 -7.74
C ASP A 146 -1.61 -11.87 -7.33
N VAL A 147 -0.43 -11.58 -6.77
CA VAL A 147 0.56 -12.60 -6.40
C VAL A 147 0.89 -12.48 -4.93
N THR A 148 1.16 -13.61 -4.29
CA THR A 148 1.64 -13.65 -2.91
C THR A 148 2.93 -14.47 -2.86
N LEU A 149 3.97 -13.88 -2.26
CA LEU A 149 5.24 -14.53 -1.95
C LEU A 149 5.52 -14.34 -0.47
N LYS A 150 5.41 -15.42 0.30
CA LYS A 150 5.56 -15.41 1.77
C LYS A 150 4.65 -14.35 2.42
N ASP A 151 5.23 -13.37 3.12
CA ASP A 151 4.54 -12.31 3.85
C ASP A 151 4.23 -11.06 3.01
N VAL A 152 4.42 -11.13 1.69
CA VAL A 152 4.16 -10.03 0.76
C VAL A 152 3.14 -10.45 -0.30
N ARG A 153 2.07 -9.65 -0.44
CA ARG A 153 1.14 -9.70 -1.57
C ARG A 153 1.31 -8.46 -2.43
N VAL A 154 1.29 -8.64 -3.75
CA VAL A 154 1.31 -7.54 -4.72
C VAL A 154 0.17 -7.72 -5.72
N TYR A 155 -0.68 -6.71 -5.86
CA TYR A 155 -1.73 -6.67 -6.87
C TYR A 155 -1.76 -5.31 -7.57
N ASN A 156 -2.50 -5.19 -8.66
CA ASN A 156 -2.66 -3.92 -9.37
C ASN A 156 -4.11 -3.52 -9.59
N LEU A 157 -4.29 -2.20 -9.70
CA LEU A 157 -5.38 -1.60 -10.45
C LEU A 157 -4.84 -1.31 -11.86
N PRO A 158 -5.35 -1.98 -12.91
CA PRO A 158 -5.03 -1.63 -14.29
C PRO A 158 -5.59 -0.25 -14.61
N THR A 159 -4.77 0.57 -15.27
CA THR A 159 -5.12 1.92 -15.72
C THR A 159 -4.62 2.13 -17.14
N ASN A 160 -4.69 3.35 -17.64
CA ASN A 160 -4.04 3.77 -18.87
C ASN A 160 -3.61 5.23 -18.74
N ILE A 161 -2.80 5.66 -19.71
CA ILE A 161 -2.30 7.04 -19.78
C ILE A 161 -3.07 7.91 -20.80
N THR A 162 -4.19 7.40 -21.33
CA THR A 162 -5.10 8.08 -22.26
C THR A 162 -6.56 7.92 -21.79
N ASP A 163 -7.51 8.65 -22.36
CA ASP A 163 -8.96 8.38 -22.19
C ASP A 163 -9.45 8.24 -20.74
N PHE A 164 -8.80 8.92 -19.79
CA PHE A 164 -9.18 8.95 -18.37
C PHE A 164 -9.38 7.57 -17.70
N GLY A 165 -8.62 6.55 -18.05
CA GLY A 165 -8.78 5.21 -17.48
C GLY A 165 -9.69 4.28 -18.29
N ALA A 166 -10.38 4.79 -19.33
CA ALA A 166 -11.40 4.04 -20.07
C ALA A 166 -10.92 3.42 -21.40
N GLY A 167 -9.78 3.85 -21.93
CA GLY A 167 -9.19 3.33 -23.17
C GLY A 167 -8.58 1.93 -23.06
N PHE A 168 -8.53 1.21 -24.19
CA PHE A 168 -7.93 -0.13 -24.32
C PHE A 168 -6.55 -0.11 -25.00
N SER A 169 -5.78 0.96 -24.77
CA SER A 169 -4.40 1.10 -25.24
C SER A 169 -3.60 1.95 -24.25
N ASN A 170 -2.27 2.03 -24.41
CA ASN A 170 -1.38 2.79 -23.54
C ASN A 170 -1.58 2.45 -22.05
N PHE A 171 -1.60 1.15 -21.74
CA PHE A 171 -1.86 0.67 -20.41
C PHE A 171 -0.80 1.09 -19.41
N SER A 172 -1.24 1.34 -18.18
CA SER A 172 -0.41 1.54 -17.01
C SER A 172 -1.00 0.76 -15.83
N SER A 173 -0.39 0.84 -14.66
CA SER A 173 -0.93 0.20 -13.46
C SER A 173 -0.52 0.93 -12.20
N VAL A 174 -1.48 1.08 -11.31
CA VAL A 174 -1.22 1.38 -9.90
C VAL A 174 -0.97 0.06 -9.19
N PHE A 175 0.21 -0.11 -8.58
CA PHE A 175 0.57 -1.33 -7.85
C PHE A 175 0.39 -1.14 -6.35
N ILE A 176 -0.19 -2.14 -5.69
CA ILE A 176 -0.38 -2.16 -4.25
C ILE A 176 0.45 -3.29 -3.66
N ILE A 177 1.32 -2.95 -2.71
CA ILE A 177 2.15 -3.86 -1.94
C ILE A 177 1.55 -3.96 -0.53
N GLN A 178 1.13 -5.17 -0.17
CA GLN A 178 0.58 -5.49 1.14
C GLN A 178 1.56 -6.38 1.91
N SER A 179 1.99 -5.94 3.09
CA SER A 179 2.78 -6.76 4.01
C SER A 179 2.73 -6.19 5.43
N GLN A 180 2.81 -7.06 6.43
CA GLN A 180 2.85 -6.66 7.86
C GLN A 180 1.70 -5.72 8.28
N GLY A 181 0.53 -5.87 7.65
CA GLY A 181 -0.67 -5.04 7.89
C GLY A 181 -0.57 -3.62 7.32
N LEU A 182 0.48 -3.29 6.57
CA LEU A 182 0.63 -2.05 5.82
C LEU A 182 0.21 -2.25 4.36
N CYS A 183 -0.32 -1.18 3.79
CA CYS A 183 -0.72 -1.09 2.39
C CYS A 183 0.01 0.08 1.74
N ILE A 184 0.89 -0.22 0.78
CA ILE A 184 1.67 0.78 0.05
C ILE A 184 1.17 0.79 -1.39
N ALA A 185 0.64 1.92 -1.86
CA ALA A 185 0.28 2.09 -3.27
C ALA A 185 1.35 2.92 -3.99
N HIS A 186 1.82 2.40 -5.11
CA HIS A 186 2.66 3.08 -6.07
C HIS A 186 1.80 3.50 -7.26
N MET A 187 1.61 4.81 -7.44
CA MET A 187 0.68 5.33 -8.44
C MET A 187 1.18 5.27 -9.89
N GLY A 188 2.40 4.79 -10.12
CA GLY A 188 3.01 4.72 -11.46
C GLY A 188 2.88 6.05 -12.21
N HIS A 189 2.45 5.94 -13.45
CA HIS A 189 2.08 7.04 -14.34
C HIS A 189 0.58 7.30 -14.43
N LEU A 190 -0.14 7.27 -13.30
CA LEU A 190 -1.55 7.67 -13.33
C LEU A 190 -1.71 9.07 -13.95
N ARG A 191 -2.62 9.20 -14.92
CA ARG A 191 -2.90 10.46 -15.63
C ARG A 191 -4.33 10.96 -15.49
N HIS A 192 -5.10 10.37 -14.60
CA HIS A 192 -6.52 10.67 -14.47
C HIS A 192 -7.01 10.58 -13.03
N ILE A 193 -8.17 11.15 -12.79
CA ILE A 193 -8.89 10.98 -11.53
C ILE A 193 -9.38 9.54 -11.43
N LEU A 194 -9.23 8.94 -10.24
CA LEU A 194 -9.78 7.62 -9.95
C LEU A 194 -11.28 7.74 -9.70
N ASP A 195 -12.05 6.90 -10.37
CA ASP A 195 -13.48 6.80 -10.08
C ASP A 195 -13.76 6.03 -8.77
N GLN A 196 -15.02 6.00 -8.36
CA GLN A 196 -15.42 5.36 -7.11
C GLN A 196 -15.15 3.85 -7.11
N GLN A 197 -15.28 3.18 -8.25
CA GLN A 197 -15.00 1.74 -8.37
C GLN A 197 -13.51 1.47 -8.24
N GLN A 198 -12.68 2.27 -8.91
CA GLN A 198 -11.22 2.19 -8.82
C GLN A 198 -10.71 2.44 -7.40
N LEU A 199 -11.29 3.42 -6.69
CA LEU A 199 -10.99 3.66 -5.27
C LEU A 199 -11.40 2.46 -4.40
N THR A 200 -12.55 1.84 -4.67
CA THR A 200 -13.00 0.62 -3.98
C THR A 200 -12.08 -0.57 -4.26
N ASP A 201 -11.62 -0.74 -5.50
CA ASP A 201 -10.74 -1.83 -5.93
C ASP A 201 -9.35 -1.71 -5.31
N ILE A 202 -8.81 -0.49 -5.23
CA ILE A 202 -7.54 -0.20 -4.55
C ILE A 202 -7.66 -0.53 -3.07
N GLY A 203 -8.74 -0.09 -2.41
CA GLY A 203 -8.99 -0.29 -0.98
C GLY A 203 -8.20 0.64 -0.05
N ARG A 204 -7.92 0.21 1.19
CA ARG A 204 -7.17 1.03 2.15
C ARG A 204 -5.71 1.14 1.71
N ILE A 205 -5.24 2.38 1.59
CA ILE A 205 -3.81 2.70 1.48
C ILE A 205 -3.30 3.40 2.74
N ASP A 206 -2.20 2.90 3.31
CA ASP A 206 -1.53 3.51 4.45
C ASP A 206 -0.41 4.47 3.98
N VAL A 207 0.33 4.09 2.94
CA VAL A 207 1.41 4.87 2.33
C VAL A 207 1.17 5.00 0.83
N LEU A 208 1.15 6.24 0.32
CA LEU A 208 0.92 6.54 -1.09
C LEU A 208 2.17 7.16 -1.71
N LEU A 209 2.71 6.52 -2.74
CA LEU A 209 3.84 7.00 -3.53
C LEU A 209 3.28 7.70 -4.78
N ILE A 210 3.53 9.01 -4.91
CA ILE A 210 2.84 9.86 -5.89
C ILE A 210 3.78 10.51 -6.91
N PRO A 211 3.49 10.46 -8.21
CA PRO A 211 4.26 11.23 -9.19
C PRO A 211 3.97 12.73 -9.05
N ILE A 212 4.99 13.57 -9.11
CA ILE A 212 4.87 15.03 -8.89
C ILE A 212 5.47 15.88 -10.01
N ASP A 213 5.79 15.30 -11.16
CA ASP A 213 6.34 16.01 -12.31
C ASP A 213 5.35 17.04 -12.91
N ARG A 214 4.03 16.72 -12.90
CA ARG A 214 2.94 17.55 -13.47
C ARG A 214 3.06 17.82 -14.97
N LEU A 215 3.87 17.05 -15.69
CA LEU A 215 4.13 17.19 -17.13
C LEU A 215 3.53 16.03 -17.90
N VAL A 216 3.83 14.82 -17.43
CA VAL A 216 3.48 13.54 -18.06
C VAL A 216 2.68 12.64 -17.13
N THR A 217 2.24 13.15 -15.99
CA THR A 217 1.34 12.48 -15.05
C THR A 217 0.11 13.37 -14.76
N GLN A 218 -0.35 13.41 -13.51
CA GLN A 218 -1.53 14.18 -13.13
C GLN A 218 -1.23 15.68 -13.00
N SER A 219 -2.23 16.52 -13.29
CA SER A 219 -2.22 17.89 -12.80
C SER A 219 -2.28 17.91 -11.26
N TYR A 220 -1.93 19.05 -10.66
CA TYR A 220 -1.97 19.20 -9.21
C TYR A 220 -3.38 19.00 -8.63
N ASP A 221 -4.43 19.48 -9.32
CA ASP A 221 -5.80 19.37 -8.84
C ASP A 221 -6.32 17.94 -8.91
N GLU A 222 -6.01 17.20 -9.97
CA GLU A 222 -6.34 15.78 -10.09
C GLU A 222 -5.60 14.94 -9.04
N LEU A 223 -4.33 15.27 -8.78
CA LEU A 223 -3.54 14.63 -7.74
C LEU A 223 -4.13 14.87 -6.35
N ILE A 224 -4.53 16.11 -6.03
CA ILE A 224 -5.22 16.44 -4.76
C ILE A 224 -6.57 15.72 -4.66
N HIS A 225 -7.32 15.61 -5.76
CA HIS A 225 -8.56 14.84 -5.80
C HIS A 225 -8.33 13.38 -5.42
N ASN A 226 -7.36 12.73 -6.08
CA ASN A 226 -7.02 11.32 -5.82
C ASN A 226 -6.49 11.11 -4.40
N ILE A 227 -5.63 12.00 -3.90
CA ILE A 227 -5.13 11.92 -2.51
C ILE A 227 -6.30 11.97 -1.51
N LYS A 228 -7.30 12.83 -1.74
CA LYS A 228 -8.49 12.91 -0.87
C LYS A 228 -9.36 11.65 -0.95
N GLY A 229 -9.55 11.09 -2.15
CA GLY A 229 -10.29 9.85 -2.35
C GLY A 229 -9.62 8.64 -1.70
N ILE A 230 -8.30 8.52 -1.84
CA ILE A 230 -7.49 7.43 -1.26
C ILE A 230 -7.33 7.60 0.26
N ASN A 231 -7.24 8.84 0.74
CA ASN A 231 -7.07 9.22 2.15
C ASN A 231 -5.91 8.47 2.87
N PRO A 232 -4.67 8.54 2.34
CA PRO A 232 -3.53 7.84 2.94
C PRO A 232 -3.05 8.50 4.24
N ARG A 233 -2.32 7.76 5.07
CA ARG A 233 -1.67 8.32 6.27
C ARG A 233 -0.37 9.03 5.92
N LEU A 234 0.43 8.45 5.02
CA LEU A 234 1.71 9.01 4.59
C LEU A 234 1.74 9.13 3.07
N ILE A 235 2.21 10.28 2.59
CA ILE A 235 2.44 10.55 1.17
C ILE A 235 3.94 10.72 0.95
N ILE A 236 4.50 10.03 -0.04
CA ILE A 236 5.90 10.16 -0.44
C ILE A 236 5.94 10.58 -1.92
N PRO A 237 6.40 11.80 -2.21
CA PRO A 237 6.58 12.27 -3.58
C PRO A 237 7.66 11.47 -4.33
N MET A 238 7.42 11.20 -5.60
CA MET A 238 8.30 10.53 -6.55
C MET A 238 8.18 11.19 -7.94
N HIS A 239 8.79 10.62 -8.98
CA HIS A 239 8.74 11.13 -10.35
C HIS A 239 9.26 12.58 -10.44
N PHE A 240 10.47 12.80 -9.92
CA PHE A 240 11.19 14.06 -10.08
C PHE A 240 12.67 13.81 -10.27
N ASP A 241 13.25 14.37 -11.33
CA ASP A 241 14.69 14.25 -11.61
C ASP A 241 15.54 15.26 -10.84
N GLY A 242 14.90 16.33 -10.36
CA GLY A 242 15.56 17.47 -9.75
C GLY A 242 14.82 18.02 -8.53
N MET A 243 15.61 18.48 -7.56
CA MET A 243 15.10 19.16 -6.38
C MET A 243 14.22 20.40 -6.67
N PRO A 244 14.37 21.16 -7.78
CA PRO A 244 13.45 22.24 -8.09
C PRO A 244 11.99 21.79 -8.22
N THR A 245 11.71 20.69 -8.91
CA THR A 245 10.36 20.12 -9.05
C THR A 245 9.79 19.73 -7.69
N ALA A 246 10.56 18.99 -6.89
CA ALA A 246 10.17 18.63 -5.53
C ALA A 246 9.91 19.87 -4.65
N LYS A 247 10.75 20.91 -4.72
CA LYS A 247 10.57 22.15 -3.94
C LYS A 247 9.29 22.88 -4.31
N THR A 248 8.98 22.98 -5.61
CA THR A 248 7.73 23.59 -6.10
C THR A 248 6.53 22.81 -5.59
N PHE A 249 6.50 21.49 -5.77
CA PHE A 249 5.42 20.65 -5.27
C PHE A 249 5.23 20.79 -3.75
N LEU A 250 6.33 20.72 -2.98
CA LEU A 250 6.27 20.82 -1.52
C LEU A 250 5.75 22.18 -1.04
N ARG A 251 6.09 23.27 -1.73
CA ARG A 251 5.53 24.60 -1.43
C ARG A 251 4.02 24.59 -1.63
N ASP A 252 3.57 24.11 -2.77
CA ASP A 252 2.15 24.14 -3.14
C ASP A 252 1.32 23.24 -2.20
N ILE A 253 1.75 21.99 -1.96
CA ILE A 253 1.02 21.03 -1.12
C ILE A 253 1.04 21.37 0.37
N SER A 254 2.01 22.18 0.83
CA SER A 254 2.07 22.63 2.23
C SER A 254 0.87 23.48 2.65
N THR A 255 0.09 23.99 1.68
CA THR A 255 -1.17 24.70 1.93
C THR A 255 -2.31 23.76 2.36
N VAL A 256 -2.18 22.45 2.11
CA VAL A 256 -3.22 21.44 2.36
C VAL A 256 -2.76 20.41 3.41
N TYR A 257 -1.51 19.97 3.34
CA TYR A 257 -0.97 18.91 4.18
C TYR A 257 0.32 19.34 4.90
N THR A 258 0.54 18.81 6.09
CA THR A 258 1.82 18.98 6.79
C THR A 258 2.95 18.35 5.98
N VAL A 259 4.00 19.12 5.69
CA VAL A 259 5.18 18.67 4.95
C VAL A 259 6.35 18.45 5.90
N LYS A 260 7.00 17.30 5.79
CA LYS A 260 8.25 16.95 6.47
C LYS A 260 9.32 16.54 5.45
N ARG A 261 10.58 16.62 5.86
CA ARG A 261 11.72 16.13 5.09
C ARG A 261 12.49 15.14 5.93
N PHE A 262 12.91 14.03 5.34
CA PHE A 262 13.75 13.04 5.99
C PHE A 262 15.20 13.21 5.54
N GLY A 263 16.17 12.92 6.41
CA GLY A 263 17.59 13.10 6.08
C GLY A 263 18.22 11.93 5.32
N THR A 264 17.51 10.82 5.16
CA THR A 264 18.02 9.57 4.56
C THR A 264 17.07 9.05 3.49
N HIS A 265 17.60 8.29 2.54
CA HIS A 265 16.83 7.66 1.45
C HIS A 265 16.04 6.44 1.91
N THR A 266 16.35 5.90 3.09
CA THR A 266 15.69 4.74 3.68
C THR A 266 14.94 5.13 4.94
N MET A 267 13.74 4.57 5.14
CA MET A 267 12.94 4.70 6.36
C MET A 267 12.27 3.38 6.73
N MET A 268 11.98 3.21 8.02
CA MET A 268 11.14 2.11 8.51
C MET A 268 9.67 2.53 8.57
N LEU A 269 8.83 1.70 8.00
CA LEU A 269 7.38 1.83 8.06
C LEU A 269 6.84 0.84 9.07
N SER A 270 5.96 1.31 9.94
CA SER A 270 5.12 0.47 10.79
C SER A 270 3.81 1.20 11.05
N ARG A 271 2.70 0.49 11.25
CA ARG A 271 1.41 1.17 11.49
C ARG A 271 1.44 2.09 12.72
N SER A 272 2.22 1.74 13.74
CA SER A 272 2.35 2.51 14.98
C SER A 272 3.18 3.79 14.79
N THR A 273 4.07 3.84 13.80
CA THR A 273 4.90 5.02 13.51
C THR A 273 4.30 5.93 12.45
N LEU A 274 3.33 5.46 11.65
CA LEU A 274 2.63 6.32 10.70
C LEU A 274 1.89 7.47 11.39
N PRO A 275 1.78 8.64 10.74
CA PRO A 275 1.09 9.79 11.32
C PRO A 275 -0.42 9.55 11.44
N ILE A 276 -1.08 10.23 12.37
CA ILE A 276 -2.54 10.08 12.59
C ILE A 276 -3.33 10.82 11.51
N LYS A 277 -2.85 11.99 11.10
CA LYS A 277 -3.37 12.75 9.95
C LYS A 277 -2.44 12.54 8.77
N THR A 278 -2.95 12.73 7.55
CA THR A 278 -2.14 12.68 6.32
C THR A 278 -0.99 13.68 6.39
N GLU A 279 0.23 13.18 6.23
CA GLU A 279 1.44 14.00 6.11
C GLU A 279 2.19 13.66 4.82
N VAL A 280 2.85 14.66 4.25
CA VAL A 280 3.76 14.50 3.12
C VAL A 280 5.19 14.43 3.65
N LEU A 281 5.93 13.37 3.30
CA LEU A 281 7.32 13.19 3.68
C LEU A 281 8.18 13.10 2.42
N LEU A 282 9.07 14.07 2.24
CA LEU A 282 10.08 13.98 1.19
C LEU A 282 11.28 13.16 1.68
N LEU A 283 11.58 12.08 0.95
CA LEU A 283 12.85 11.35 1.05
C LEU A 283 13.82 11.89 -0.01
N PRO A 284 15.12 12.08 0.31
CA PRO A 284 16.13 12.26 -0.71
C PRO A 284 16.31 10.94 -1.48
N PRO A 285 16.44 10.96 -2.82
CA PRO A 285 16.73 9.75 -3.58
C PRO A 285 18.14 9.25 -3.28
N GLN A 286 18.34 7.94 -3.22
CA GLN A 286 19.68 7.33 -3.14
C GLN A 286 20.53 7.70 -4.38
N ARG A 287 19.89 7.77 -5.55
CA ARG A 287 20.47 8.10 -6.86
C ARG A 287 19.69 9.27 -7.49
N PRO A 288 20.22 10.50 -7.46
CA PRO A 288 19.59 11.65 -8.11
C PRO A 288 19.57 11.50 -9.64
N GLY A 289 18.49 11.95 -10.31
CA GLY A 289 18.28 11.76 -11.75
C GLY A 289 19.23 12.53 -12.67
N SER A 290 19.86 13.61 -12.20
CA SER A 290 20.61 14.55 -13.05
C SER A 290 21.96 14.04 -13.62
N LYS A 291 22.26 12.73 -13.56
CA LYS A 291 23.53 12.12 -14.02
C LYS A 291 23.40 10.67 -14.49
N LEU A 292 22.30 10.27 -15.12
CA LEU A 292 22.05 8.85 -15.41
C LEU A 292 22.32 8.49 -16.88
N GLU A 293 23.35 7.68 -17.08
CA GLU A 293 23.49 6.76 -18.21
C GLU A 293 22.85 5.41 -17.81
N PRO A 294 22.28 4.64 -18.75
CA PRO A 294 21.78 3.30 -18.47
C PRO A 294 22.87 2.41 -17.87
N ARG A 295 22.56 1.67 -16.79
CA ARG A 295 23.46 0.62 -16.27
C ARG A 295 23.16 -0.69 -17.01
N LEU A 296 24.07 -1.08 -17.90
CA LEU A 296 24.12 -2.39 -18.55
C LEU A 296 24.43 -3.51 -17.54
#